data_AF-A0AAD7V4S8-F1
#
_entry.id   AF-A0AAD7V4S8-F1
#
_cell.length_a   1.000
_cell.length_b   1.000
_cell.length_c   1.000
_cell.angle_alpha   90.00
_cell.angle_beta   90.00
_cell.angle_gamma   90.00
#
_symmetry.space_group_name_H-M   'P 1'
#
loop_
_entity.id
_entity.type
_entity.pdbx_description
1 polymer ?
#
loop_
_entity_poly.entity_id
_entity_poly.type
_entity_poly.pdbx_seq_one_letter_code
_entity_poly.pdbx_strand_id
1 'polypeptide(L)'
;MQTEASPSLGITSLDITRTVDLEPDHEFRFEVEFNKKVQIKLLKGTAEIFGTEIAVGVSYTFTGRKVAVYTWHGCALEISFFFQSFFLIT
;
A
#
# COMPACT_ATOMS: atom_id res chain seq x y z
N MET A 1 6.03 -43.38 1.43
CA MET A 1 4.81 -42.69 0.96
C MET A 1 4.28 -41.85 2.12
N GLN A 2 3.89 -40.62 1.79
CA GLN A 2 3.48 -39.50 2.64
C GLN A 2 4.59 -38.57 3.13
N THR A 3 4.58 -37.44 2.44
CA THR A 3 5.40 -36.23 2.48
C THR A 3 4.97 -35.37 3.66
N GLU A 4 5.92 -34.88 4.44
CA GLU A 4 5.68 -33.87 5.47
C GLU A 4 5.48 -32.50 4.80
N ALA A 5 4.29 -31.91 4.99
CA ALA A 5 4.04 -30.52 4.64
C ALA A 5 4.69 -29.64 5.70
N SER A 6 5.80 -28.99 5.36
CA SER A 6 6.32 -27.86 6.12
C SER A 6 5.51 -26.61 5.75
N PRO A 7 5.07 -25.78 6.72
CA PRO A 7 4.49 -24.49 6.42
C PRO A 7 5.65 -23.59 5.98
N SER A 8 5.89 -23.46 4.68
CA SER A 8 6.82 -22.45 4.18
C SER A 8 6.13 -21.09 4.39
N LEU A 9 6.40 -20.46 5.54
CA LEU A 9 6.19 -19.04 5.75
C LEU A 9 7.06 -18.31 4.72
N GLY A 10 6.48 -18.11 3.53
CA GLY A 10 7.09 -17.36 2.46
C GLY A 10 7.18 -15.91 2.89
N ILE A 11 8.35 -15.51 3.40
CA ILE A 11 8.69 -14.10 3.51
C ILE A 11 9.05 -13.65 2.09
N THR A 12 8.04 -13.45 1.26
CA THR A 12 8.15 -12.75 -0.01
C THR A 12 8.18 -11.25 0.28
N SER A 13 9.33 -10.59 0.07
CA SER A 13 9.51 -9.14 0.23
C SER A 13 9.36 -8.64 1.69
N LEU A 14 10.22 -7.71 2.11
CA LEU A 14 10.00 -6.97 3.36
C LEU A 14 8.87 -5.97 3.10
N ASP A 15 7.63 -6.45 3.16
CA ASP A 15 6.43 -5.64 2.97
C ASP A 15 6.22 -4.76 4.21
N ILE A 16 6.84 -3.59 4.20
CA ILE A 16 6.62 -2.59 5.24
C ILE A 16 5.21 -2.06 5.05
N THR A 17 4.33 -2.39 5.99
CA THR A 17 2.96 -1.90 6.01
C THR A 17 2.79 -0.87 7.13
N ARG A 18 2.12 0.24 6.83
CA ARG A 18 1.82 1.32 7.78
C ARG A 18 0.36 1.71 7.65
N THR A 19 -0.27 2.05 8.77
CA THR A 19 -1.61 2.63 8.79
C THR A 19 -1.49 4.13 9.04
N VAL A 20 -2.30 4.91 8.33
CA VAL A 20 -2.40 6.36 8.45
C VAL A 20 -3.88 6.71 8.62
N ASP A 21 -4.23 7.29 9.76
CA ASP A 21 -5.52 7.94 9.94
C ASP A 21 -5.43 9.39 9.41
N LEU A 22 -6.40 9.78 8.60
CA LEU A 22 -6.56 11.15 8.10
C LEU A 22 -7.81 11.77 8.74
N GLU A 23 -7.65 13.00 9.23
CA GLU A 23 -8.77 13.84 9.67
C GLU A 23 -9.57 14.37 8.47
N PRO A 24 -10.81 14.85 8.67
CA PRO A 24 -11.57 15.54 7.63
C PRO A 24 -10.77 16.67 6.98
N ASP A 25 -11.02 16.89 5.69
CA ASP A 25 -10.42 17.92 4.84
C ASP A 25 -8.89 17.85 4.70
N HIS A 26 -8.28 16.68 4.96
CA HIS A 26 -6.86 16.43 4.80
C HIS A 26 -6.55 15.50 3.63
N GLU A 27 -5.31 15.60 3.14
CA GLU A 27 -4.78 14.70 2.13
C GLU A 27 -3.43 14.10 2.52
N PHE A 28 -3.24 12.85 2.11
CA PHE A 28 -1.96 12.16 2.16
C PHE A 28 -1.29 12.18 0.78
N ARG A 29 -0.14 12.83 0.68
CA ARG A 29 0.63 12.93 -0.57
C ARG A 29 1.87 12.05 -0.53
N PHE A 30 2.09 11.29 -1.60
CA PHE A 30 3.30 10.51 -1.78
C PHE A 30 3.72 10.43 -3.26
N GLU A 31 5.00 10.15 -3.48
CA GLU A 31 5.58 9.95 -4.79
C GLU A 31 6.17 8.55 -4.88
N VAL A 32 5.90 7.86 -5.99
CA VAL A 32 6.40 6.51 -6.25
C VAL A 32 7.36 6.57 -7.43
N GLU A 33 8.61 6.15 -7.21
CA GLU A 33 9.59 5.97 -8.27
C GLU A 33 9.15 4.91 -9.29
N PHE A 34 9.65 4.99 -10.53
CA PHE A 34 9.28 4.05 -11.62
C PHE A 34 9.59 2.58 -11.33
N ASN A 35 10.63 2.31 -10.53
CA ASN A 35 11.05 0.95 -10.19
C ASN A 35 10.50 0.46 -8.84
N LYS A 36 9.62 1.26 -8.20
CA LYS A 36 9.00 0.92 -6.92
C LYS A 36 7.50 0.73 -7.10
N LYS A 37 6.92 -0.02 -6.17
CA LYS A 37 5.48 -0.22 -6.06
C LYS A 37 5.03 0.12 -4.66
N VAL A 38 3.95 0.89 -4.59
CA VAL A 38 3.22 1.17 -3.36
C VAL A 38 1.80 0.67 -3.56
N GLN A 39 1.29 -0.07 -2.60
CA GLN A 39 -0.12 -0.41 -2.54
C GLN A 39 -0.76 0.39 -1.41
N ILE A 40 -1.97 0.89 -1.66
CA ILE A 40 -2.81 1.44 -0.61
C ILE A 40 -4.10 0.64 -0.52
N LYS A 41 -4.72 0.67 0.65
CA LYS A 41 -6.05 0.11 0.89
C LYS A 41 -6.80 0.98 1.87
N LEU A 42 -8.03 1.35 1.51
CA LEU A 42 -8.92 2.08 2.43
C LEU A 42 -9.49 1.08 3.44
N LEU A 43 -9.26 1.31 4.73
CA LEU A 43 -9.72 0.44 5.81
C LEU A 43 -11.09 0.88 6.36
N LYS A 44 -11.32 2.19 6.49
CA LYS A 44 -12.58 2.79 6.97
C LYS A 44 -12.73 4.22 6.43
N GLY A 45 -13.96 4.73 6.42
CA GLY A 45 -14.29 6.09 5.98
C GLY A 45 -14.41 6.22 4.46
N THR A 46 -14.31 7.45 3.96
CA THR A 46 -14.37 7.78 2.52
C THR A 46 -13.09 8.47 2.10
N ALA A 47 -12.55 8.13 0.93
CA ALA A 47 -11.38 8.78 0.37
C ALA A 47 -11.44 8.81 -1.16
N GLU A 48 -10.74 9.77 -1.76
CA GLU A 48 -10.67 9.95 -3.21
C GLU A 48 -9.24 10.25 -3.67
N ILE A 49 -8.95 9.91 -4.93
CA ILE A 49 -7.72 10.26 -5.61
C ILE A 49 -8.09 11.11 -6.82
N PHE A 50 -7.73 12.40 -6.79
CA PHE A 50 -8.03 13.38 -7.84
C PHE A 50 -9.51 13.38 -8.28
N GLY A 51 -10.44 13.35 -7.32
CA GLY A 51 -11.89 13.33 -7.57
C GLY A 51 -12.48 11.96 -7.89
N THR A 52 -11.68 10.89 -7.91
CA THR A 52 -12.18 9.52 -8.06
C THR A 52 -12.22 8.82 -6.71
N GLU A 53 -13.42 8.45 -6.26
CA GLU A 53 -13.62 7.72 -5.01
C GLU A 53 -12.99 6.32 -5.05
N ILE A 54 -12.39 5.90 -3.93
CA ILE A 54 -11.79 4.56 -3.78
C ILE A 54 -12.61 3.70 -2.80
N ALA A 55 -12.73 2.41 -3.10
CA ALA A 55 -13.58 1.49 -2.34
C ALA A 55 -12.86 0.95 -1.09
N VAL A 56 -13.62 0.86 0.02
CA VAL A 56 -13.15 0.23 1.26
C VAL A 56 -12.81 -1.24 1.01
N GLY A 57 -11.68 -1.69 1.53
CA GLY A 57 -11.23 -3.08 1.41
C GLY A 57 -10.54 -3.43 0.08
N VAL A 58 -10.53 -2.51 -0.88
CA VAL A 58 -9.90 -2.72 -2.19
C VAL A 58 -8.47 -2.18 -2.20
N SER A 59 -7.54 -2.97 -2.72
CA SER A 59 -6.15 -2.59 -2.85
C SER A 59 -5.86 -1.93 -4.20
N TYR A 60 -5.20 -0.78 -4.17
CA TYR A 60 -4.80 -0.02 -5.36
C TYR A 60 -3.27 0.07 -5.41
N THR A 61 -2.67 -0.30 -6.55
CA THR A 61 -1.20 -0.31 -6.72
C THR A 61 -0.73 0.81 -7.63
N PHE A 62 0.27 1.54 -7.17
CA PHE A 62 0.86 2.68 -7.86
C PHE A 62 2.34 2.45 -8.16
N THR A 63 2.78 3.00 -9.28
CA THR A 63 4.18 3.04 -9.72
C THR A 63 4.40 4.28 -10.60
N GLY A 64 5.58 4.88 -10.52
CA GLY A 64 6.03 5.98 -11.39
C GLY A 64 5.15 7.23 -11.38
N ARG A 65 4.54 7.60 -10.25
CA ARG A 65 3.60 8.73 -10.19
C ARG A 65 3.51 9.38 -8.80
N LYS A 66 3.04 10.63 -8.80
CA LYS A 66 2.62 11.37 -7.60
C LYS A 66 1.14 11.09 -7.33
N VAL A 67 0.80 10.81 -6.09
CA VAL A 67 -0.56 10.50 -5.65
C VAL A 67 -0.93 11.41 -4.48
N ALA A 68 -2.16 11.89 -4.48
CA ALA A 68 -2.79 12.58 -3.36
C ALA A 68 -4.09 11.83 -3.03
N VAL A 69 -4.19 11.31 -1.81
CA VAL A 69 -5.40 10.68 -1.30
C VAL A 69 -6.07 11.68 -0.37
N TYR A 70 -7.22 12.21 -0.76
CA TYR A 70 -7.97 13.22 -0.01
C TYR A 70 -9.16 12.58 0.71
N THR A 71 -9.56 13.12 1.86
CA THR A 71 -10.78 12.72 2.55
C THR A 71 -11.59 13.93 3.02
N TRP A 72 -12.89 13.93 2.72
CA TRP A 72 -13.84 14.95 3.20
C TRP A 72 -14.32 14.70 4.64
N HIS A 73 -14.28 13.45 5.10
CA HIS A 73 -14.94 13.04 6.35
C HIS A 73 -14.02 12.29 7.31
N GLY A 74 -12.74 12.17 6.96
CA GLY A 74 -11.77 11.35 7.66
C GLY A 74 -11.79 9.90 7.19
N CYS A 75 -10.62 9.24 7.24
CA CYS A 75 -10.47 7.86 6.84
C CYS A 75 -9.26 7.19 7.51
N ALA A 76 -9.13 5.86 7.39
CA ALA A 76 -7.83 5.20 7.59
C ALA A 76 -7.38 4.46 6.36
N LEU A 77 -6.11 4.67 6.03
CA LEU A 77 -5.42 4.10 4.89
C LEU A 77 -4.32 3.16 5.38
N GLU A 78 -4.31 1.95 4.85
CA GLU A 78 -3.17 1.06 4.90
C GLU A 78 -2.27 1.32 3.69
N ILE A 79 -0.96 1.36 3.90
CA ILE A 79 0.06 1.61 2.88
C ILE A 79 1.12 0.53 3.00
N SER A 80 1.32 -0.22 1.92
CA SER A 80 2.33 -1.27 1.81
C SER A 80 3.38 -0.91 0.78
N PHE A 81 4.65 -0.96 1.19
CA PHE A 81 5.81 -0.69 0.34
C PHE A 81 6.48 -2.00 -0.06
N PHE A 82 6.64 -2.22 -1.37
CA PHE A 82 7.37 -3.37 -1.89
C PHE A 82 8.80 -2.94 -2.21
N PHE A 83 9.76 -3.43 -1.43
CA PHE A 83 11.18 -3.23 -1.69
C PHE A 83 11.78 -4.51 -2.29
N GLN A 84 12.31 -4.41 -3.50
CA GLN A 84 13.22 -5.44 -4.00
C GLN A 84 14.62 -5.12 -3.49
N SER A 85 15.12 -5.94 -2.57
CA SER A 85 16.53 -5.91 -2.16
C SER A 85 17.34 -6.70 -3.19
N PHE A 86 18.32 -6.05 -3.81
CA PHE A 86 19.33 -6.70 -4.64
C PHE A 86 20.63 -6.77 -3.84
N PHE A 87 21.16 -7.97 -3.64
CA PHE A 87 22.50 -8.20 -3.07
C PHE A 87 23.41 -8.77 -4.15
N LEU A 88 24.60 -8.20 -4.29
CA LEU A 88 25.65 -8.66 -5.19
C LEU A 88 26.37 -9.83 -4.49
N ILE A 89 26.32 -11.02 -5.06
CA ILE A 89 27.24 -12.11 -4.71
C ILE A 89 28.50 -11.93 -5.56
N THR A 90 29.64 -11.78 -4.87
CA THR A 90 30.98 -11.56 -5.45
C THR A 90 31.45 -12.70 -6.32
#